data_AF-A0A957KI38-F1
#
_entry.id   AF-A0A957KI38-F1
#
_cell.length_a   1.000
_cell.length_b   1.000
_cell.length_c   1.000
_cell.angle_alpha   90.00
_cell.angle_beta   90.00
_cell.angle_gamma   90.00
#
_symmetry.space_group_name_H-M   'P 1'
#
loop_
_entity.id
_entity.type
_entity.pdbx_description
1 polymer ?
#
loop_
_entity_poly.entity_id
_entity_poly.type
_entity_poly.pdbx_seq_one_letter_code
_entity_poly.pdbx_strand_id
1 'polypeptide(L)'
;MSTVLRLHAEEQFAHELTALAATDERPRPDNWRLSPWAVSQYILGGELADGTVITPKYIGQRRLVEVAIATLTTDRALLLLGVPGTGKTWLSEHLAAAISGDSKLLVQGTAGTSEEALRYGWNYASLL
;
A
#
# COMPACT_ATOMS: atom_id res chain seq x y z
N MET A 1 -7.58 21.16 -17.86
CA MET A 1 -6.72 20.22 -17.12
C MET A 1 -7.27 20.11 -15.71
N SER A 2 -7.70 18.93 -15.27
CA SER A 2 -8.22 18.73 -13.91
C SER A 2 -7.08 18.86 -12.91
N THR A 3 -7.20 19.78 -11.96
CA THR A 3 -6.22 19.96 -10.89
C THR A 3 -6.27 18.74 -9.98
N VAL A 4 -5.23 17.90 -10.00
CA VAL A 4 -5.12 16.74 -9.11
C VAL A 4 -4.98 17.27 -7.67
N LEU A 5 -6.00 17.01 -6.85
CA LEU A 5 -6.02 17.47 -5.46
C LEU A 5 -5.08 16.66 -4.55
N ARG A 6 -4.83 15.39 -4.89
CA ARG A 6 -3.91 14.51 -4.18
C ARG A 6 -3.38 13.45 -5.15
N LEU A 7 -2.06 13.29 -5.17
CA LEU A 7 -1.38 12.23 -5.91
C LEU A 7 -1.50 10.88 -5.19
N HIS A 8 -1.39 9.79 -5.93
CA HIS A 8 -1.32 8.45 -5.34
C HIS A 8 -0.05 8.29 -4.49
N ALA A 9 -0.09 7.41 -3.49
CA ALA A 9 1.03 7.21 -2.57
C ALA A 9 2.38 6.93 -3.29
N GLU A 10 2.37 6.11 -4.34
CA GLU A 10 3.55 5.78 -5.14
C GLU A 10 4.12 6.97 -5.92
N GLU A 11 3.30 7.97 -6.25
CA GLU A 11 3.71 9.20 -6.94
C GLU A 11 4.15 10.27 -5.93
N GLN A 12 3.35 10.48 -4.89
CA GLN A 12 3.61 11.48 -3.84
C GLN A 12 4.90 11.17 -3.06
N PHE A 13 5.15 9.88 -2.78
CA PHE A 13 6.30 9.42 -2.00
C PHE A 13 7.32 8.66 -2.86
N ALA A 14 7.36 8.92 -4.17
CA ALA A 14 8.26 8.27 -5.12
C ALA A 14 9.72 8.34 -4.68
N HIS A 15 10.15 9.50 -4.16
CA HIS A 15 11.52 9.71 -3.70
C HIS A 15 11.89 8.78 -2.53
N GLU A 16 11.02 8.66 -1.53
CA GLU A 16 11.24 7.80 -0.36
C GLU A 16 11.23 6.32 -0.75
N LEU A 17 10.29 5.91 -1.61
CA LEU A 17 10.20 4.54 -2.11
C LEU A 17 11.44 4.16 -2.93
N THR A 18 11.95 5.08 -3.75
CA THR A 18 13.16 4.87 -4.56
C THR A 18 14.40 4.75 -3.68
N ALA A 19 14.55 5.62 -2.67
CA ALA A 19 15.67 5.58 -1.73
C ALA A 19 15.67 4.27 -0.90
N LEU A 20 14.50 3.83 -0.44
CA LEU A 20 14.35 2.54 0.23
C LEU A 20 14.71 1.38 -0.70
N ALA A 21 14.20 1.37 -1.94
CA ALA A 21 14.49 0.31 -2.90
C ALA A 21 15.98 0.20 -3.24
N ALA A 22 16.69 1.33 -3.27
CA ALA A 22 18.13 1.38 -3.55
C ALA A 22 19.00 0.81 -2.42
N THR A 23 18.50 0.85 -1.18
CA THR A 23 19.23 0.40 0.02
C THR A 23 18.71 -0.93 0.58
N ASP A 24 17.62 -1.47 0.01
CA ASP A 24 16.97 -2.69 0.46
C ASP A 24 17.63 -3.95 -0.12
N GLU A 25 18.58 -4.52 0.62
CA GLU A 25 19.28 -5.77 0.27
C GLU A 25 18.61 -7.04 0.83
N ARG A 26 17.47 -6.89 1.52
CA ARG A 26 16.84 -8.02 2.22
C ARG A 26 15.98 -8.87 1.29
N PRO A 27 15.72 -10.15 1.64
CA PRO A 27 14.85 -11.02 0.87
C PRO A 27 13.46 -10.41 0.68
N ARG A 28 12.94 -10.53 -0.54
CA ARG A 28 11.63 -10.04 -0.94
C ARG A 28 10.75 -11.24 -1.31
N PRO A 29 9.50 -11.32 -0.82
CA PRO A 29 8.54 -12.28 -1.34
C PRO A 29 8.28 -12.05 -2.83
N ASP A 30 7.73 -13.08 -3.50
CA ASP A 30 7.39 -12.98 -4.91
C ASP A 30 6.42 -11.81 -5.16
N ASN A 31 6.66 -11.07 -6.24
CA ASN A 31 5.90 -9.89 -6.66
C ASN A 31 5.97 -8.67 -5.71
N TRP A 32 6.84 -8.67 -4.70
CA TRP A 32 7.07 -7.50 -3.83
C TRP A 32 8.19 -6.62 -4.38
N ARG A 33 7.96 -5.31 -4.43
CA ARG A 33 8.97 -4.31 -4.80
C ARG A 33 9.98 -4.06 -3.70
N LEU A 34 9.52 -4.07 -2.44
CA LEU A 34 10.33 -3.84 -1.24
C LEU A 34 10.26 -5.05 -0.31
N SER A 35 11.30 -5.28 0.47
CA SER A 35 11.30 -6.28 1.54
C SER A 35 10.32 -5.90 2.66
N PRO A 36 9.86 -6.86 3.47
CA PRO A 36 8.96 -6.59 4.61
C PRO A 36 9.50 -5.51 5.57
N TRP A 37 10.83 -5.45 5.73
CA TRP A 37 11.48 -4.45 6.56
C TRP A 37 11.49 -3.07 5.91
N ALA A 38 11.77 -2.99 4.62
CA ALA A 38 11.72 -1.74 3.87
C ALA A 38 10.28 -1.19 3.80
N VAL A 39 9.27 -2.06 3.63
CA VAL A 39 7.84 -1.69 3.77
C VAL A 39 7.54 -1.17 5.17
N SER A 40 8.03 -1.85 6.22
CA SER A 40 7.83 -1.37 7.59
C SER A 40 8.46 0.01 7.83
N GLN A 41 9.68 0.24 7.31
CA GLN A 41 10.37 1.52 7.43
C GLN A 41 9.68 2.62 6.62
N TYR A 42 9.17 2.30 5.42
CA TYR A 42 8.33 3.21 4.65
C TYR A 42 7.11 3.70 5.43
N ILE A 43 6.38 2.79 6.08
CA ILE A 43 5.13 3.10 6.79
C ILE A 43 5.39 3.84 8.11
N LEU A 44 6.35 3.35 8.90
CA LEU A 44 6.61 3.84 10.26
C LEU A 44 7.59 5.02 10.29
N GLY A 45 8.22 5.32 9.16
CA GLY A 45 9.25 6.34 9.05
C GLY A 45 10.58 5.92 9.68
N GLY A 46 11.55 6.82 9.55
CA GLY A 46 12.91 6.64 10.04
C GLY A 46 13.91 7.39 9.17
N GLU A 47 15.19 7.08 9.35
CA GLU A 47 16.28 7.66 8.55
C GLU A 47 17.08 6.51 7.94
N LEU A 48 17.43 6.64 6.66
CA LEU A 48 18.32 5.71 5.96
C LEU A 48 19.79 6.01 6.33
N ALA A 49 20.68 5.07 6.03
CA ALA A 49 22.11 5.21 6.33
C ALA A 49 22.77 6.38 5.58
N ASP A 50 22.21 6.81 4.45
CA ASP A 50 22.65 7.96 3.66
C ASP A 50 22.07 9.30 4.14
N GLY A 51 21.29 9.30 5.22
CA GLY A 51 20.63 10.48 5.79
C GLY A 51 19.27 10.80 5.17
N THR A 52 18.77 10.00 4.22
CA THR A 52 17.44 10.21 3.64
C THR A 52 16.37 9.98 4.71
N VAL A 53 15.54 11.00 4.96
CA VAL A 53 14.44 10.92 5.93
C VAL A 53 13.21 10.30 5.27
N ILE A 54 12.69 9.25 5.89
CA ILE A 54 11.44 8.60 5.53
C ILE A 54 10.34 9.11 6.45
N THR A 55 9.38 9.85 5.90
CA THR A 55 8.30 10.46 6.66
C THR A 55 7.36 9.36 7.19
N PRO A 56 6.96 9.35 8.47
CA PRO A 56 6.00 8.37 8.95
C PRO A 56 4.62 8.59 8.32
N LYS A 57 4.03 7.54 7.72
CA LYS A 57 2.65 7.57 7.18
C LYS A 57 1.64 7.00 8.15
N TYR A 58 2.09 6.23 9.14
CA TYR A 58 1.23 5.70 10.18
C TYR A 58 1.72 6.14 11.55
N ILE A 59 0.86 6.86 12.27
CA ILE A 59 1.09 7.26 13.67
C ILE A 59 0.21 6.37 14.55
N GLY A 60 0.81 5.39 15.20
CA GLY A 60 0.09 4.42 16.02
C GLY A 60 0.97 3.27 16.50
N GLN A 61 0.34 2.14 16.82
CA GLN A 61 1.06 0.97 17.32
C GLN A 61 1.85 0.29 16.19
N ARG A 62 3.19 0.34 16.28
CA ARG A 62 4.12 -0.36 15.36
C ARG A 62 3.73 -1.82 15.11
N ARG A 63 3.34 -2.53 16.17
CA ARG A 63 2.94 -3.94 16.11
C ARG A 63 1.80 -4.20 15.11
N LEU A 64 0.86 -3.25 14.91
CA LEU A 64 -0.22 -3.42 13.96
C LEU A 64 0.29 -3.45 12.51
N VAL A 65 1.26 -2.58 12.19
CA VAL A 65 1.89 -2.53 10.88
C VAL A 65 2.70 -3.80 10.63
N GLU A 66 3.45 -4.27 11.63
CA GLU A 66 4.23 -5.51 11.53
C GLU A 66 3.34 -6.73 11.31
N VAL A 67 2.21 -6.84 12.02
CA VAL A 67 1.24 -7.91 11.83
C VAL A 67 0.59 -7.85 10.43
N ALA A 68 0.25 -6.64 9.95
CA ALA A 68 -0.30 -6.46 8.61
C ALA A 68 0.69 -6.93 7.52
N ILE A 69 1.95 -6.51 7.62
CA ILE A 69 3.02 -6.93 6.71
C ILE A 69 3.22 -8.45 6.79
N ALA A 70 3.37 -9.01 7.99
CA ALA A 70 3.55 -10.46 8.17
C ALA A 70 2.39 -11.28 7.57
N THR A 71 1.16 -10.78 7.68
CA THR A 71 -0.01 -11.43 7.06
C THR A 71 0.13 -11.47 5.54
N LEU A 72 0.43 -10.32 4.92
CA LEU A 72 0.59 -10.21 3.47
C LEU A 72 1.80 -11.01 2.96
N THR A 73 2.89 -11.11 3.73
CA THR A 73 4.05 -11.94 3.33
C THR A 73 3.75 -13.43 3.23
N THR A 74 2.67 -13.88 3.89
CA THR A 74 2.23 -15.29 3.86
C THR A 74 1.16 -15.56 2.80
N ASP A 75 1.03 -14.67 1.82
CA ASP A 75 0.02 -14.73 0.74
C ASP A 75 -1.43 -14.83 1.27
N ARG A 76 -1.67 -14.20 2.43
CA ARG A 76 -3.00 -14.13 3.05
C ARG A 76 -3.62 -12.76 2.84
N ALA A 77 -4.94 -12.75 2.70
CA ALA A 77 -5.72 -11.51 2.69
C ALA A 77 -5.64 -10.79 4.06
N LEU A 78 -5.62 -9.46 4.00
CA LEU A 78 -5.61 -8.58 5.18
C LEU A 78 -6.95 -7.83 5.28
N LEU A 79 -7.60 -7.91 6.45
CA LEU A 79 -8.80 -7.13 6.75
C LEU A 79 -8.49 -6.08 7.81
N LEU A 80 -8.59 -4.80 7.44
CA LEU A 80 -8.42 -3.68 8.37
C LEU A 80 -9.78 -3.29 8.98
N LEU A 81 -9.98 -3.57 10.26
CA LEU A 81 -11.21 -3.24 11.00
C LEU A 81 -11.00 -2.08 11.97
N GLY A 82 -12.00 -1.21 12.09
CA GLY A 82 -11.99 -0.11 13.05
C GLY A 82 -12.98 1.01 12.72
N VAL A 83 -13.17 1.91 13.67
CA VAL A 83 -14.06 3.08 13.58
C VAL A 83 -13.76 3.93 12.33
N PRO A 84 -14.76 4.57 11.67
CA PRO A 84 -14.51 5.51 10.59
C PRO A 84 -13.46 6.57 10.95
N GLY A 85 -12.60 6.95 10.00
CA GLY A 85 -11.56 7.96 10.21
C GLY A 85 -10.24 7.47 10.85
N THR A 86 -10.08 6.18 11.14
CA THR A 86 -8.83 5.63 11.74
C THR A 86 -7.71 5.30 10.75
N GLY A 87 -7.73 5.87 9.55
CA GLY A 87 -6.64 5.70 8.57
C GLY A 87 -6.58 4.34 7.86
N LYS A 88 -7.65 3.52 7.87
CA LYS A 88 -7.68 2.21 7.19
C LYS A 88 -7.34 2.31 5.70
N THR A 89 -8.03 3.20 4.97
CA THR A 89 -7.80 3.43 3.53
C THR A 89 -6.39 3.94 3.28
N TRP A 90 -5.93 4.88 4.10
CA TRP A 90 -4.57 5.44 4.01
C TRP A 90 -3.50 4.35 4.18
N LEU A 91 -3.61 3.53 5.23
CA LEU A 91 -2.67 2.43 5.48
C LEU A 91 -2.71 1.41 4.33
N SER A 92 -3.89 1.04 3.85
CA SER A 92 -4.04 0.11 2.71
C SER A 92 -3.39 0.65 1.43
N GLU A 93 -3.58 1.93 1.12
CA GLU A 93 -2.98 2.59 -0.04
C GLU A 93 -1.46 2.59 0.03
N HIS A 94 -0.89 2.93 1.19
CA HIS A 94 0.55 2.92 1.40
C HIS A 94 1.16 1.51 1.41
N LEU A 95 0.45 0.51 1.95
CA LEU A 95 0.86 -0.88 1.86
C LEU A 95 0.89 -1.35 0.40
N ALA A 96 -0.15 -1.05 -0.38
CA ALA A 96 -0.19 -1.39 -1.81
C ALA A 96 0.95 -0.69 -2.57
N ALA A 97 1.13 0.62 -2.39
CA ALA A 97 2.20 1.37 -3.04
C ALA A 97 3.60 0.83 -2.71
N ALA A 98 3.86 0.44 -1.45
CA ALA A 98 5.15 -0.10 -1.05
C ALA A 98 5.39 -1.55 -1.52
N ILE A 99 4.32 -2.37 -1.55
CA ILE A 99 4.41 -3.79 -1.88
C ILE A 99 4.37 -4.02 -3.39
N SER A 100 3.32 -3.57 -4.09
CA SER A 100 3.14 -3.80 -5.53
C SER A 100 3.65 -2.64 -6.40
N GLY A 101 3.75 -1.44 -5.83
CA GLY A 101 4.04 -0.21 -6.59
C GLY A 101 2.84 0.35 -7.35
N ASP A 102 1.64 -0.16 -7.09
CA ASP A 102 0.40 0.32 -7.69
C ASP A 102 -0.73 0.25 -6.65
N SER A 103 -1.22 1.41 -6.23
CA SER A 103 -2.34 1.55 -5.28
C SER A 103 -3.69 1.81 -5.97
N LYS A 104 -3.70 1.85 -7.31
CA LYS A 104 -4.85 2.28 -8.12
C LYS A 104 -5.88 1.18 -8.34
N LEU A 105 -5.53 -0.08 -8.03
CA LEU A 105 -6.39 -1.25 -8.12
C LEU A 105 -7.38 -1.32 -6.96
N LEU A 106 -8.28 -0.34 -6.91
CA LEU A 106 -9.23 -0.16 -5.83
C LEU A 106 -10.67 -0.44 -6.31
N VAL A 107 -11.40 -1.22 -5.50
CA VAL A 107 -12.82 -1.51 -5.71
C VAL A 107 -13.62 -0.85 -4.57
N GLN A 108 -14.50 0.09 -4.92
CA GLN A 108 -15.41 0.72 -3.96
C GLN A 108 -16.67 -0.13 -3.81
N GLY A 109 -16.84 -0.76 -2.65
CA GLY A 109 -18.06 -1.46 -2.30
C GLY A 109 -19.18 -0.49 -1.94
N THR A 110 -20.32 -0.59 -2.62
CA THR A 110 -21.56 0.10 -2.26
C THR A 110 -22.69 -0.93 -2.12
N ALA A 111 -23.79 -0.56 -1.46
CA ALA A 111 -24.94 -1.47 -1.31
C ALA A 111 -25.54 -1.96 -2.65
N GLY A 112 -25.30 -1.24 -3.75
CA GLY A 112 -25.71 -1.62 -5.11
C GLY A 112 -24.66 -2.38 -5.91
N THR A 113 -23.51 -2.74 -5.34
CA THR A 113 -22.45 -3.45 -6.07
C THR A 113 -22.82 -4.93 -6.19
N SER A 114 -23.30 -5.33 -7.36
CA SER A 114 -23.62 -6.74 -7.63
C SER A 114 -22.34 -7.58 -7.74
N GLU A 115 -22.46 -8.88 -7.48
CA GLU A 115 -21.37 -9.82 -7.69
C GLU A 115 -20.89 -9.83 -9.16
N GLU A 116 -21.82 -9.66 -10.09
CA GLU A 116 -21.53 -9.53 -11.52
C GLU A 116 -20.62 -8.31 -11.81
N ALA A 117 -20.90 -7.17 -11.18
CA ALA A 117 -20.06 -5.98 -11.30
C ALA A 117 -18.64 -6.21 -10.74
N LEU A 118 -18.49 -7.03 -9.70
CA LEU A 118 -17.18 -7.40 -9.17
C LEU A 118 -16.42 -8.36 -10.08
N ARG A 119 -17.09 -9.39 -10.60
CA ARG A 119 -16.47 -10.43 -11.45
C ARG A 119 -16.12 -9.90 -12.85
N TYR A 120 -16.92 -8.98 -13.38
CA TYR A 120 -16.86 -8.58 -14.78
C TYR A 120 -16.70 -7.08 -15.01
N GLY A 121 -16.75 -6.26 -13.96
CA GLY A 121 -16.61 -4.80 -14.09
C GLY A 121 -15.24 -4.35 -14.58
N TRP A 122 -14.23 -5.22 -14.50
CA TRP A 122 -12.86 -4.96 -14.97
C TRP A 122 -12.75 -4.88 -16.50
N ASN A 123 -13.59 -5.63 -17.25
CA ASN A 123 -13.58 -5.58 -18.71
C ASN A 123 -14.87 -6.16 -19.32
N TYR A 124 -15.93 -5.35 -19.36
CA TYR A 124 -17.20 -5.73 -20.00
C TYR A 124 -17.02 -6.04 -21.50
N ALA A 125 -16.02 -5.46 -22.15
CA ALA A 125 -15.70 -5.70 -23.57
C ALA A 125 -14.99 -7.05 -23.82
N SER A 126 -14.47 -7.72 -22.78
CA SER A 126 -13.92 -9.08 -22.90
C SER A 126 -14.95 -10.19 -22.76
N LEU A 127 -16.23 -9.83 -22.55
CA LEU A 127 -17.35 -10.77 -22.45
C LEU A 127 -18.18 -10.90 -23.74
N LEU A 128 -17.90 -10.06 -24.75
CA LEU A 128 -18.50 -10.12 -26.09
C LEU A 128 -17.51 -10.74 -27.08
#